data_AF-A0A355UE34-F1
#
_entry.id   AF-A0A355UE34-F1
#
_cell.length_a   1.000
_cell.length_b   1.000
_cell.length_c   1.000
_cell.angle_alpha   90.00
_cell.angle_beta   90.00
_cell.angle_gamma   90.00
#
_symmetry.space_group_name_H-M   'P 1'
#
loop_
_entity.id
_entity.type
_entity.pdbx_description
1 polymer ?
#
loop_
_entity_poly.entity_id
_entity_poly.type
_entity_poly.pdbx_seq_one_letter_code
_entity_poly.pdbx_strand_id
1 'polypeptide(L)'
;NNLKVCQSPRSYNSQIGVALSLWNLTKDDNLGIIEAGISNKGEMQTLERIIKPQIGIFTNIGDAHQIYFNSIEEKIEEKLILFKDSKTIIYCMDNIHVHNIIQNKLNGSNKEILTWGKNENAVLRILKVEKQKSNSIIHYIYSGEESLFTIPFTDKASIENAINAFAACLTLNIDIDTLKKRTNCLQSLEMRLEIKEGINQNLIINDSYSSDLMSLSLALDFLNQQKDYSQKTAILSDITQSYTFKEELYKEINSLLIDRKINALVGIGEDFLKYKSLLSIDNRVFSTTQDFLKEFSLKDFNNQIILIKGARSFEFERISRLFEKKTHQTVLEINLSSLAHNVNYFKKKLKENVKLMAMVKAHSYGSGSYEIAKSLSKQHTDYLAVAFADEGVELRHNDIKLPIMVMSAQSKDLNKLL
;
A
#
# COMPACT_ATOMS: atom_id res chain seq x y z
N ASN A 1 -13.27 10.17 -17.23
CA ASN A 1 -12.78 8.78 -17.29
C ASN A 1 -12.77 8.13 -15.91
N ASN A 2 -13.88 7.50 -15.49
CA ASN A 2 -13.89 6.64 -14.29
C ASN A 2 -13.82 5.18 -14.75
N LEU A 3 -12.61 4.61 -14.69
CA LEU A 3 -12.41 3.18 -14.93
C LEU A 3 -12.82 2.39 -13.69
N LYS A 4 -13.54 1.29 -13.87
CA LYS A 4 -13.68 0.27 -12.83
C LYS A 4 -12.42 -0.60 -12.84
N VAL A 5 -11.69 -0.63 -11.73
CA VAL A 5 -10.37 -1.24 -11.64
C VAL A 5 -10.42 -2.43 -10.69
N CYS A 6 -9.91 -3.58 -11.13
CA CYS A 6 -9.55 -4.68 -10.26
C CYS A 6 -8.03 -4.70 -10.12
N GLN A 7 -7.53 -4.99 -8.93
CA GLN A 7 -6.09 -5.05 -8.67
C GLN A 7 -5.74 -6.27 -7.81
N SER A 8 -4.50 -6.73 -7.87
CA SER A 8 -3.99 -7.76 -6.97
C SER A 8 -4.27 -7.39 -5.52
N PRO A 9 -4.90 -8.27 -4.73
CA PRO A 9 -5.09 -8.01 -3.31
C PRO A 9 -3.75 -8.15 -2.60
N ARG A 10 -3.25 -7.07 -1.97
CA ARG A 10 -1.98 -7.09 -1.23
C ARG A 10 -0.84 -7.59 -2.13
N SER A 11 0.11 -8.42 -1.65
CA SER A 11 1.23 -8.96 -2.46
C SER A 11 0.92 -10.30 -3.12
N TYR A 12 -0.27 -10.47 -3.70
CA TYR A 12 -0.65 -11.72 -4.37
C TYR A 12 -0.01 -11.77 -5.76
N ASN A 13 1.31 -12.00 -5.79
CA ASN A 13 2.15 -11.87 -6.98
C ASN A 13 2.88 -13.17 -7.40
N SER A 14 2.75 -14.25 -6.63
CA SER A 14 3.26 -15.59 -6.97
C SER A 14 2.34 -16.32 -7.95
N GLN A 15 2.70 -17.53 -8.40
CA GLN A 15 1.85 -18.32 -9.30
C GLN A 15 0.41 -18.50 -8.81
N ILE A 16 0.25 -18.81 -7.52
CA ILE A 16 -1.08 -18.94 -6.89
C ILE A 16 -1.71 -17.55 -6.66
N GLY A 17 -0.91 -16.58 -6.21
CA GLY A 17 -1.37 -15.22 -5.95
C GLY A 17 -1.95 -14.54 -7.20
N VAL A 18 -1.30 -14.69 -8.34
CA VAL A 18 -1.75 -14.17 -9.64
C VAL A 18 -3.06 -14.83 -10.05
N ALA A 19 -3.18 -16.15 -9.92
CA ALA A 19 -4.41 -16.85 -10.27
C ALA A 19 -5.60 -16.36 -9.41
N LEU A 20 -5.40 -16.15 -8.11
CA LEU A 20 -6.41 -15.58 -7.21
C LEU A 20 -6.71 -14.11 -7.52
N SER A 21 -5.71 -13.31 -7.90
CA SER A 21 -5.89 -11.91 -8.31
C SER A 21 -6.79 -11.80 -9.54
N LEU A 22 -6.57 -12.68 -10.53
CA LEU A 22 -7.36 -12.72 -11.76
C LEU A 22 -8.76 -13.29 -11.53
N TRP A 23 -8.94 -14.19 -10.56
CA TRP A 23 -10.26 -14.72 -10.20
C TRP A 23 -11.23 -13.63 -9.72
N ASN A 24 -10.70 -12.52 -9.19
CA ASN A 24 -11.51 -11.38 -8.76
C ASN A 24 -11.97 -10.48 -9.92
N LEU A 25 -11.47 -10.69 -11.15
CA LEU A 25 -11.91 -9.91 -12.31
C LEU A 25 -13.35 -10.25 -12.67
N THR A 26 -14.15 -9.21 -12.87
CA THR A 26 -15.54 -9.28 -13.30
C THR A 26 -15.70 -8.66 -14.68
N LYS A 27 -16.80 -8.98 -15.36
CA LYS A 27 -17.12 -8.41 -16.69
C LYS A 27 -17.32 -6.89 -16.68
N ASP A 28 -17.52 -6.31 -15.50
CA ASP A 28 -17.71 -4.88 -15.34
C ASP A 28 -16.38 -4.11 -15.24
N ASP A 29 -15.27 -4.81 -14.98
CA ASP A 29 -13.97 -4.18 -14.78
C ASP A 29 -13.37 -3.75 -16.13
N ASN A 30 -12.85 -2.52 -16.16
CA ASN A 30 -12.25 -1.94 -17.36
C ASN A 30 -10.71 -2.07 -17.37
N LEU A 31 -10.11 -2.30 -16.21
CA LEU A 31 -8.67 -2.41 -16.05
C LEU A 31 -8.32 -3.42 -14.94
N GLY A 32 -7.41 -4.33 -15.24
CA GLY A 32 -6.78 -5.23 -14.27
C GLY A 32 -5.34 -4.81 -13.99
N ILE A 33 -5.01 -4.48 -12.74
CA ILE A 33 -3.64 -4.19 -12.30
C ILE A 33 -3.10 -5.39 -11.53
N ILE A 34 -2.30 -6.22 -12.20
CA ILE A 34 -1.81 -7.48 -11.64
C ILE A 34 -0.32 -7.37 -11.36
N GLU A 35 0.06 -7.53 -10.10
CA GLU A 35 1.46 -7.63 -9.69
C GLU A 35 1.97 -9.05 -9.98
N ALA A 36 3.16 -9.17 -10.58
CA ALA A 36 3.77 -10.46 -10.91
C ALA A 36 5.22 -10.49 -10.41
N GLY A 37 5.50 -11.46 -9.54
CA GLY A 37 6.81 -11.74 -8.96
C GLY A 37 7.27 -13.15 -9.31
N ILE A 38 8.59 -13.33 -9.34
CA ILE A 38 9.22 -14.64 -9.56
C ILE A 38 10.34 -14.83 -8.55
N SER A 39 10.52 -16.08 -8.12
CA SER A 39 11.65 -16.52 -7.29
C SER A 39 12.66 -17.30 -8.13
N ASN A 40 12.20 -18.09 -9.11
CA ASN A 40 13.04 -18.94 -9.95
C ASN A 40 12.84 -18.67 -11.44
N LYS A 41 13.82 -19.08 -12.25
CA LYS A 41 13.74 -19.09 -13.71
C LYS A 41 12.62 -20.01 -14.21
N GLY A 42 11.94 -19.62 -15.29
CA GLY A 42 10.84 -20.35 -15.92
C GLY A 42 9.46 -20.06 -15.33
N GLU A 43 9.38 -19.39 -14.18
CA GLU A 43 8.11 -19.03 -13.56
C GLU A 43 7.38 -17.95 -14.38
N MET A 44 8.12 -17.03 -15.02
CA MET A 44 7.50 -15.88 -15.68
C MET A 44 6.70 -16.29 -16.93
N GLN A 45 7.14 -17.34 -17.62
CA GLN A 45 6.39 -17.89 -18.76
C GLN A 45 5.01 -18.42 -18.35
N THR A 46 4.90 -18.98 -17.14
CA THR A 46 3.63 -19.45 -16.61
C THR A 46 2.72 -18.26 -16.32
N LEU A 47 3.25 -17.22 -15.66
CA LEU A 47 2.49 -16.01 -15.34
C LEU A 47 2.03 -15.27 -16.58
N GLU A 48 2.86 -15.18 -17.62
CA GLU A 48 2.52 -14.57 -18.92
C GLU A 48 1.25 -15.19 -19.52
N ARG A 49 1.18 -16.52 -19.59
CA ARG A 49 0.04 -17.24 -20.17
C ARG A 49 -1.28 -17.01 -19.41
N ILE A 50 -1.18 -16.76 -18.11
CA ILE A 50 -2.33 -16.53 -17.24
C ILE A 50 -2.76 -15.06 -17.29
N ILE A 51 -1.81 -14.11 -17.20
CA ILE A 51 -2.09 -12.68 -17.13
C ILE A 51 -2.43 -12.09 -18.51
N LYS A 52 -1.71 -12.50 -19.56
CA LYS A 52 -1.79 -11.93 -20.92
C LYS A 52 -1.79 -10.39 -20.92
N PRO A 53 -0.74 -9.75 -20.36
CA PRO A 53 -0.75 -8.31 -20.11
C PRO A 53 -0.74 -7.50 -21.41
N GLN A 54 -1.61 -6.49 -21.50
CA GLN A 54 -1.62 -5.55 -22.63
C GLN A 54 -0.54 -4.45 -22.49
N ILE A 55 -0.31 -4.01 -21.25
CA ILE A 55 0.71 -3.02 -20.89
C ILE A 55 1.62 -3.67 -19.84
N GLY A 56 2.92 -3.71 -20.11
CA GLY A 56 3.93 -4.17 -19.17
C GLY A 56 4.60 -3.00 -18.45
N ILE A 57 4.69 -3.04 -17.13
CA ILE A 57 5.42 -2.04 -16.33
C ILE A 57 6.61 -2.73 -15.67
N PHE A 58 7.80 -2.35 -16.09
CA PHE A 58 9.05 -2.80 -15.50
C PHE A 58 9.46 -1.79 -14.41
N THR A 59 9.23 -2.15 -13.14
CA THR A 59 9.40 -1.24 -12.00
C THR A 59 10.87 -1.03 -11.63
N ASN A 60 11.40 -1.83 -10.71
CA ASN A 60 12.81 -1.79 -10.29
C ASN A 60 13.40 -3.21 -10.22
N ILE A 61 14.71 -3.31 -10.43
CA ILE A 61 15.49 -4.55 -10.28
C ILE A 61 16.39 -4.37 -9.06
N GLY A 62 15.89 -4.84 -7.91
CA GLY A 62 16.71 -4.98 -6.70
C GLY A 62 17.32 -6.37 -6.58
N ASP A 63 18.08 -6.62 -5.51
CA ASP A 63 18.83 -7.87 -5.29
C ASP A 63 17.97 -9.05 -4.82
N ALA A 64 16.68 -8.84 -4.52
CA ALA A 64 15.79 -9.90 -4.05
C ALA A 64 15.78 -11.10 -5.01
N HIS A 65 15.99 -12.31 -4.48
CA HIS A 65 16.08 -13.56 -5.25
C HIS A 65 17.25 -13.64 -6.24
N GLN A 66 18.26 -12.76 -6.18
CA GLN A 66 19.42 -12.79 -7.07
C GLN A 66 20.18 -14.13 -7.03
N ILE A 67 20.16 -14.84 -5.89
CA ILE A 67 20.81 -16.15 -5.73
C ILE A 67 20.30 -17.23 -6.71
N TYR A 68 19.10 -17.06 -7.26
CA TYR A 68 18.51 -17.99 -8.24
C TYR A 68 18.79 -17.59 -9.70
N PHE A 69 19.59 -16.56 -9.93
CA PHE A 69 19.98 -16.06 -11.25
C PHE A 69 21.50 -15.90 -11.35
N ASN A 70 22.07 -16.28 -12.48
CA ASN A 70 23.51 -16.21 -12.72
C ASN A 70 24.00 -14.76 -12.91
N SER A 71 23.13 -13.85 -13.34
CA SER A 71 23.43 -12.43 -13.47
C SER A 71 22.18 -11.55 -13.38
N ILE A 72 22.37 -10.23 -13.29
CA ILE A 72 21.26 -9.27 -13.34
C ILE A 72 20.58 -9.26 -14.72
N GLU A 73 21.35 -9.49 -15.79
CA GLU A 73 20.85 -9.61 -17.15
C GLU A 73 19.90 -10.79 -17.29
N GLU A 74 20.26 -11.98 -16.76
CA GLU A 74 19.39 -13.16 -16.80
C GLU A 74 18.06 -12.90 -16.07
N LYS A 75 18.13 -12.21 -14.94
CA LYS A 75 16.93 -11.82 -14.17
C LYS A 75 16.03 -10.84 -14.92
N ILE A 76 16.63 -9.88 -15.63
CA ILE A 76 15.88 -8.93 -16.46
C ILE A 76 15.23 -9.67 -17.64
N GLU A 77 15.98 -10.53 -18.32
CA GLU A 77 15.47 -11.32 -19.44
C GLU A 77 14.31 -12.23 -19.02
N GLU A 78 14.43 -12.92 -17.88
CA GLU A 78 13.34 -13.74 -17.34
C GLU A 78 12.10 -12.88 -17.05
N LYS A 79 12.26 -11.69 -16.45
CA LYS A 79 11.13 -10.78 -16.19
C LYS A 79 10.48 -10.25 -17.47
N LEU A 80 11.27 -10.03 -18.53
CA LEU A 80 10.75 -9.56 -19.83
C LEU A 80 9.87 -10.59 -20.54
N ILE A 81 9.97 -11.88 -20.19
CA ILE A 81 9.07 -12.91 -20.72
C ILE A 81 7.61 -12.54 -20.46
N LEU A 82 7.31 -11.89 -19.32
CA LEU A 82 5.95 -11.46 -18.98
C LEU A 82 5.33 -10.55 -20.05
N PHE A 83 6.16 -9.78 -20.74
CA PHE A 83 5.72 -8.75 -21.68
C PHE A 83 5.90 -9.16 -23.14
N LYS A 84 6.11 -10.46 -23.40
CA LYS A 84 6.33 -11.01 -24.73
C LYS A 84 5.26 -10.57 -25.72
N ASP A 85 3.99 -10.61 -25.33
CA ASP A 85 2.86 -10.28 -26.22
C ASP A 85 2.18 -8.92 -25.86
N SER A 86 2.74 -8.16 -24.90
CA SER A 86 2.24 -6.82 -24.55
C SER A 86 2.40 -5.81 -25.69
N LYS A 87 1.44 -4.90 -25.85
CA LYS A 87 1.50 -3.83 -26.86
C LYS A 87 2.44 -2.72 -26.41
N THR A 88 2.40 -2.37 -25.13
CA THR A 88 3.17 -1.26 -24.57
C THR A 88 4.06 -1.74 -23.43
N ILE A 89 5.28 -1.23 -23.33
CA ILE A 89 6.19 -1.48 -22.21
C ILE A 89 6.67 -0.15 -21.62
N ILE A 90 6.60 -0.05 -20.29
CA ILE A 90 6.97 1.12 -19.49
C ILE A 90 8.15 0.76 -18.60
N TYR A 91 9.20 1.56 -18.59
CA TYR A 91 10.38 1.34 -17.73
C TYR A 91 11.21 2.62 -17.54
N CYS A 92 12.11 2.58 -16.55
CA CYS A 92 13.09 3.64 -16.29
C CYS A 92 14.29 3.55 -17.25
N MET A 93 14.47 4.55 -18.11
CA MET A 93 15.60 4.65 -19.05
C MET A 93 16.94 4.86 -18.35
N ASP A 94 16.94 5.46 -17.16
CA ASP A 94 18.17 5.67 -16.39
C ASP A 94 18.73 4.34 -15.83
N ASN A 95 17.94 3.26 -15.82
CA ASN A 95 18.45 1.92 -15.54
C ASN A 95 19.10 1.34 -16.80
N ILE A 96 20.42 1.50 -16.92
CA ILE A 96 21.20 1.13 -18.11
C ILE A 96 21.06 -0.35 -18.47
N HIS A 97 21.08 -1.26 -17.48
CA HIS A 97 20.93 -2.70 -17.74
C HIS A 97 19.55 -3.02 -18.34
N VAL A 98 18.48 -2.48 -17.73
CA VAL A 98 17.11 -2.66 -18.23
C VAL A 98 16.96 -2.03 -19.60
N HIS A 99 17.43 -0.80 -19.79
CA HIS A 99 17.33 -0.09 -21.06
C HIS A 99 18.04 -0.84 -22.19
N ASN A 100 19.29 -1.26 -21.99
CA ASN A 100 20.06 -1.97 -23.00
C ASN A 100 19.41 -3.31 -23.38
N ILE A 101 18.96 -4.09 -22.40
CA ILE A 101 18.33 -5.40 -22.68
C ILE A 101 17.01 -5.21 -23.43
N ILE A 102 16.17 -4.26 -22.99
CA ILE A 102 14.89 -3.99 -23.65
C ILE A 102 15.11 -3.50 -25.08
N GLN A 103 16.02 -2.54 -25.30
CA GLN A 103 16.34 -2.04 -26.64
C GLN A 103 16.87 -3.17 -27.55
N ASN A 104 17.77 -4.00 -27.05
CA ASN A 104 18.32 -5.13 -27.82
C ASN A 104 17.27 -6.18 -28.17
N LYS A 105 16.40 -6.56 -27.23
CA LYS A 105 15.38 -7.60 -27.44
C LYS A 105 14.18 -7.12 -28.26
N LEU A 106 13.87 -5.83 -28.19
CA LEU A 106 12.71 -5.24 -28.86
C LEU A 106 13.06 -4.46 -30.12
N ASN A 107 14.33 -4.49 -30.54
CA ASN A 107 14.75 -3.88 -31.80
C ASN A 107 13.94 -4.46 -32.97
N GLY A 108 13.29 -3.60 -33.75
CA GLY A 108 12.41 -4.00 -34.85
C GLY A 108 11.03 -4.52 -34.43
N SER A 109 10.67 -4.45 -33.14
CA SER A 109 9.31 -4.77 -32.69
C SER A 109 8.36 -3.57 -32.89
N ASN A 110 7.08 -3.85 -33.15
CA ASN A 110 6.02 -2.83 -33.24
C ASN A 110 5.45 -2.44 -31.86
N LYS A 111 6.17 -2.72 -30.76
CA LYS A 111 5.72 -2.39 -29.42
C LYS A 111 5.90 -0.89 -29.16
N GLU A 112 4.93 -0.30 -28.48
CA GLU A 112 5.05 1.08 -27.99
C GLU A 112 5.92 1.08 -26.74
N ILE A 113 6.94 1.93 -26.71
CA ILE A 113 7.86 2.04 -25.58
C ILE A 113 7.69 3.41 -24.94
N LEU A 114 7.27 3.42 -23.67
CA LEU A 114 7.20 4.64 -22.88
C LEU A 114 8.28 4.60 -21.79
N THR A 115 9.38 5.29 -22.05
CA THR A 115 10.46 5.45 -21.08
C THR A 115 10.23 6.64 -20.17
N TRP A 116 10.66 6.54 -18.93
CA TRP A 116 10.83 7.70 -18.05
C TRP A 116 12.24 7.78 -17.49
N GLY A 117 12.70 8.96 -17.10
CA GLY A 117 14.03 9.14 -16.52
C GLY A 117 14.55 10.56 -16.69
N LYS A 118 15.71 10.86 -16.13
CA LYS A 118 16.39 12.15 -16.30
C LYS A 118 17.08 12.27 -17.67
N ASN A 119 17.31 11.13 -18.34
CA ASN A 119 17.85 11.10 -19.68
C ASN A 119 17.03 12.00 -20.64
N GLU A 120 17.73 12.74 -21.51
CA GLU A 120 17.09 13.65 -22.47
C GLU A 120 16.22 12.94 -23.52
N ASN A 121 16.52 11.67 -23.79
CA ASN A 121 15.79 10.83 -24.74
C ASN A 121 14.62 10.06 -24.10
N ALA A 122 14.36 10.26 -22.80
CA ALA A 122 13.21 9.65 -22.15
C ALA A 122 11.90 10.28 -22.66
N VAL A 123 10.90 9.45 -22.99
CA VAL A 123 9.59 9.91 -23.46
C VAL A 123 8.89 10.78 -22.40
N LEU A 124 8.96 10.35 -21.15
CA LEU A 124 8.61 11.14 -19.96
C LEU A 124 9.90 11.58 -19.26
N ARG A 125 10.41 12.74 -19.64
CA ARG A 125 11.68 13.25 -19.11
C ARG A 125 11.47 13.94 -17.77
N ILE A 126 12.15 13.47 -16.72
CA ILE A 126 12.12 14.04 -15.38
C ILE A 126 13.22 15.11 -15.27
N LEU A 127 12.82 16.37 -15.14
CA LEU A 127 13.75 17.50 -15.02
C LEU A 127 14.33 17.61 -13.61
N LYS A 128 13.45 17.54 -12.60
CA LYS A 128 13.81 17.76 -11.20
C LYS A 128 12.78 17.10 -10.28
N VAL A 129 13.26 16.65 -9.12
CA VAL A 129 12.42 16.22 -7.99
C VAL A 129 12.73 17.11 -6.80
N GLU A 130 11.75 17.90 -6.36
CA GLU A 130 11.85 18.75 -5.17
C GLU A 130 11.19 18.06 -3.99
N LYS A 131 11.98 17.69 -2.98
CA LYS A 131 11.47 17.08 -1.76
C LYS A 131 11.13 18.16 -0.75
N GLN A 132 9.89 18.16 -0.27
CA GLN A 132 9.43 18.99 0.85
C GLN A 132 9.28 18.12 2.11
N LYS A 133 8.75 18.70 3.19
CA LYS A 133 8.63 18.02 4.49
C LYS A 133 7.76 16.74 4.43
N SER A 134 6.68 16.77 3.65
CA SER A 134 5.69 15.67 3.59
C SER A 134 5.22 15.33 2.17
N ASN A 135 5.83 15.92 1.14
CA ASN A 135 5.48 15.69 -0.25
C ASN A 135 6.71 15.84 -1.15
N SER A 136 6.59 15.41 -2.41
CA SER A 136 7.56 15.69 -3.46
C SER A 136 6.87 16.28 -4.68
N ILE A 137 7.51 17.27 -5.31
CA ILE A 137 7.11 17.84 -6.58
C ILE A 137 8.02 17.29 -7.68
N ILE A 138 7.43 16.67 -8.69
CA ILE A 138 8.14 16.08 -9.83
C ILE A 138 7.89 16.96 -11.05
N HIS A 139 8.94 17.60 -11.56
CA HIS A 139 8.94 18.38 -12.78
C HIS A 139 9.29 17.48 -13.96
N TYR A 140 8.50 17.54 -15.04
CA TYR A 140 8.67 16.67 -16.19
C TYR A 140 8.39 17.38 -17.52
N ILE A 141 8.91 16.80 -18.61
CA ILE A 141 8.52 17.10 -19.99
C ILE A 141 7.84 15.85 -20.55
N TYR A 142 6.68 16.05 -21.16
CA TYR A 142 5.97 15.02 -21.92
C TYR A 142 5.32 15.64 -23.16
N SER A 143 5.48 15.01 -24.32
CA SER A 143 4.98 15.55 -25.60
C SER A 143 5.44 16.99 -25.91
N GLY A 144 6.63 17.36 -25.44
CA GLY A 144 7.22 18.70 -25.61
C GLY A 144 6.72 19.76 -24.63
N GLU A 145 5.80 19.43 -23.72
CA GLU A 145 5.28 20.36 -22.72
C GLU A 145 5.88 20.12 -21.34
N GLU A 146 6.31 21.21 -20.70
CA GLU A 146 6.75 21.20 -19.29
C GLU A 146 5.55 21.22 -18.34
N SER A 147 5.59 20.36 -17.33
CA SER A 147 4.60 20.35 -16.27
C SER A 147 5.16 19.78 -14.97
N LEU A 148 4.31 19.75 -13.95
CA LEU A 148 4.62 19.15 -12.66
C LEU A 148 3.44 18.39 -12.10
N PHE A 149 3.73 17.39 -11.26
CA PHE A 149 2.75 16.77 -10.38
C PHE A 149 3.34 16.59 -8.98
N THR A 150 2.46 16.47 -8.00
CA THR A 150 2.84 16.33 -6.59
C THR A 150 2.36 14.99 -6.05
N ILE A 151 3.17 14.41 -5.17
CA ILE A 151 2.84 13.17 -4.44
C ILE A 151 3.08 13.38 -2.94
N PRO A 152 2.29 12.77 -2.04
CA PRO A 152 2.43 12.90 -0.59
C PRO A 152 3.52 11.97 -0.03
N PHE A 153 4.63 11.80 -0.76
CA PHE A 153 5.75 10.93 -0.38
C PHE A 153 7.08 11.64 -0.60
N THR A 154 8.10 11.29 0.20
CA THR A 154 9.45 11.89 0.14
C THR A 154 10.56 10.87 -0.10
N ASP A 155 10.27 9.58 0.10
CA ASP A 155 11.23 8.51 -0.10
C ASP A 155 11.43 8.19 -1.59
N LYS A 156 12.63 7.70 -1.92
CA LYS A 156 13.04 7.45 -3.31
C LYS A 156 12.15 6.40 -3.99
N ALA A 157 11.80 5.32 -3.30
CA ALA A 157 11.05 4.22 -3.89
C ALA A 157 9.62 4.64 -4.25
N SER A 158 8.94 5.40 -3.37
CA SER A 158 7.62 5.93 -3.65
C SER A 158 7.61 6.93 -4.81
N ILE A 159 8.66 7.75 -4.94
CA ILE A 159 8.81 8.66 -6.09
C ILE A 159 8.91 7.86 -7.40
N GLU A 160 9.77 6.84 -7.45
CA GLU A 160 9.92 5.99 -8.65
C GLU A 160 8.63 5.22 -8.98
N ASN A 161 7.95 4.68 -7.96
CA ASN A 161 6.66 4.00 -8.12
C ASN A 161 5.57 4.96 -8.63
N ALA A 162 5.53 6.19 -8.12
CA ALA A 162 4.58 7.19 -8.59
C ALA A 162 4.85 7.59 -10.04
N ILE A 163 6.11 7.70 -10.46
CA ILE A 163 6.45 7.99 -11.86
C ILE A 163 6.03 6.81 -12.77
N ASN A 164 6.26 5.56 -12.36
CA ASN A 164 5.77 4.38 -13.08
C ASN A 164 4.23 4.38 -13.23
N ALA A 165 3.51 4.69 -12.15
CA ALA A 165 2.05 4.77 -12.18
C ALA A 165 1.55 5.93 -13.05
N PHE A 166 2.21 7.09 -12.97
CA PHE A 166 1.90 8.26 -13.80
C PHE A 166 2.12 7.96 -15.28
N ALA A 167 3.25 7.37 -15.63
CA ALA A 167 3.58 6.88 -16.97
C ALA A 167 2.50 5.92 -17.52
N ALA A 168 2.04 4.96 -16.70
CA ALA A 168 0.96 4.06 -17.09
C ALA A 168 -0.38 4.78 -17.32
N CYS A 169 -0.69 5.79 -16.50
CA CYS A 169 -1.88 6.60 -16.69
C CYS A 169 -1.84 7.43 -17.99
N LEU A 170 -0.66 7.94 -18.37
CA LEU A 170 -0.46 8.61 -19.66
C LEU A 170 -0.70 7.63 -20.82
N THR A 171 -0.17 6.41 -20.75
CA THR A 171 -0.43 5.35 -21.75
C THR A 171 -1.93 5.04 -21.88
N LEU A 172 -2.67 5.09 -20.77
CA LEU A 172 -4.12 4.88 -20.74
C LEU A 172 -4.93 6.12 -21.18
N ASN A 173 -4.27 7.19 -21.62
CA ASN A 173 -4.87 8.47 -22.01
C ASN A 173 -5.79 9.05 -20.92
N ILE A 174 -5.38 8.91 -19.65
CA ILE A 174 -6.06 9.59 -18.55
C ILE A 174 -5.68 11.07 -18.58
N ASP A 175 -6.69 11.93 -18.50
CA ASP A 175 -6.55 13.38 -18.47
C ASP A 175 -5.53 13.85 -17.40
N ILE A 176 -4.58 14.70 -17.80
CA ILE A 176 -3.46 15.15 -16.96
C ILE A 176 -3.96 15.93 -15.75
N ASP A 177 -4.98 16.77 -15.90
CA ASP A 177 -5.53 17.54 -14.79
C ASP A 177 -6.21 16.63 -13.75
N THR A 178 -6.86 15.58 -14.21
CA THR A 178 -7.39 14.52 -13.35
C THR A 178 -6.27 13.80 -12.60
N LEU A 179 -5.14 13.49 -13.25
CA LEU A 179 -3.99 12.85 -12.62
C LEU A 179 -3.37 13.73 -11.54
N LYS A 180 -3.10 15.01 -11.84
CA LYS A 180 -2.55 15.97 -10.87
C LYS A 180 -3.41 16.11 -9.62
N LYS A 181 -4.75 16.08 -9.78
CA LYS A 181 -5.68 16.10 -8.63
C LYS A 181 -5.61 14.81 -7.82
N ARG A 182 -5.56 13.65 -8.47
CA ARG A 182 -5.59 12.33 -7.80
C ARG A 182 -4.26 11.94 -7.16
N THR A 183 -3.11 12.36 -7.70
CA THR A 183 -1.80 12.04 -7.13
C THR A 183 -1.63 12.62 -5.72
N ASN A 184 -2.29 13.75 -5.42
CA ASN A 184 -2.34 14.33 -4.08
C ASN A 184 -3.16 13.51 -3.07
N CYS A 185 -4.04 12.62 -3.55
CA CYS A 185 -4.88 11.77 -2.72
C CYS A 185 -4.26 10.38 -2.48
N LEU A 186 -3.04 10.14 -2.94
CA LEU A 186 -2.36 8.87 -2.69
C LEU A 186 -2.16 8.66 -1.18
N GLN A 187 -2.44 7.44 -0.72
CA GLN A 187 -2.26 7.07 0.67
C GLN A 187 -0.98 6.26 0.82
N SER A 188 -0.27 6.42 1.94
CA SER A 188 0.82 5.52 2.30
C SER A 188 0.29 4.12 2.48
N LEU A 189 1.05 3.12 2.04
CA LEU A 189 0.75 1.72 2.35
C LEU A 189 1.00 1.50 3.85
N GLU A 190 0.04 0.89 4.54
CA GLU A 190 0.25 0.43 5.92
C GLU A 190 1.47 -0.51 5.99
N MET A 191 2.27 -0.40 7.05
CA MET A 191 3.44 -1.25 7.33
C MET A 191 4.66 -1.10 6.38
N ARG A 192 4.78 -0.03 5.59
CA ARG A 192 6.01 0.30 4.83
C ARG A 192 6.53 1.68 5.20
N LEU A 193 7.65 1.73 5.94
CA LEU A 193 8.26 2.95 6.48
C LEU A 193 7.23 3.91 7.11
N GLU A 194 6.19 3.35 7.72
CA GLU A 194 5.04 4.09 8.22
C GLU A 194 5.40 4.74 9.56
N ILE A 195 5.40 6.07 9.61
CA ILE A 195 5.67 6.81 10.84
C ILE A 195 4.39 6.87 11.68
N LYS A 196 4.47 6.41 12.94
CA LYS A 196 3.39 6.50 13.93
C LYS A 196 3.87 7.14 15.21
N GLU A 197 3.00 7.91 15.85
CA GLU A 197 3.21 8.31 17.25
C GLU A 197 3.08 7.09 18.16
N GLY A 198 4.11 6.84 18.96
CA GLY A 198 4.10 5.82 19.99
C GLY A 198 3.71 6.38 21.35
N ILE A 199 3.30 5.49 22.25
CA ILE A 199 3.22 5.76 23.69
C ILE A 199 4.59 6.15 24.26
N ASN A 200 4.62 6.80 25.43
CA ASN A 200 5.84 7.25 26.10
C ASN A 200 6.74 8.14 25.23
N GLN A 201 6.14 9.02 24.43
CA GLN A 201 6.86 9.93 23.52
C GLN A 201 7.79 9.20 22.55
N ASN A 202 7.49 7.95 22.21
CA ASN A 202 8.24 7.23 21.19
C ASN A 202 7.76 7.62 19.78
N LEU A 203 8.66 7.51 18.80
CA LEU A 203 8.31 7.55 17.39
C LEU A 203 8.51 6.17 16.79
N ILE A 204 7.50 5.63 16.11
CA ILE A 204 7.55 4.29 15.53
C ILE A 204 7.70 4.41 14.03
N ILE A 205 8.69 3.72 13.46
CA ILE A 205 8.81 3.49 12.03
C ILE A 205 8.43 2.03 11.79
N ASN A 206 7.24 1.81 11.25
CA ASN A 206 6.72 0.48 10.99
C ASN A 206 7.03 0.05 9.54
N ASP A 207 7.96 -0.90 9.39
CA ASP A 207 8.39 -1.51 8.13
C ASP A 207 8.31 -3.05 8.21
N SER A 208 7.21 -3.55 8.79
CA SER A 208 7.04 -4.95 9.19
C SER A 208 6.50 -5.88 8.08
N TYR A 209 6.73 -5.55 6.82
CA TYR A 209 6.21 -6.35 5.70
C TYR A 209 7.23 -7.35 5.13
N SER A 210 8.46 -6.89 4.94
CA SER A 210 9.57 -7.68 4.40
C SER A 210 10.83 -7.47 5.22
N SER A 211 11.67 -8.51 5.26
CA SER A 211 12.99 -8.47 5.89
C SER A 211 14.02 -8.96 4.88
N ASP A 212 14.91 -8.06 4.46
CA ASP A 212 16.08 -8.30 3.64
C ASP A 212 17.13 -7.21 3.95
N LEU A 213 18.41 -7.46 3.64
CA LEU A 213 19.50 -6.54 3.99
C LEU A 213 19.37 -5.17 3.34
N MET A 214 18.95 -5.12 2.07
CA MET A 214 18.85 -3.87 1.32
C MET A 214 17.73 -2.99 1.91
N SER A 215 16.56 -3.58 2.15
CA SER A 215 15.46 -2.85 2.77
C SER A 215 15.75 -2.47 4.22
N LEU A 216 16.56 -3.25 4.95
CA LEU A 216 17.01 -2.89 6.30
C LEU A 216 17.91 -1.65 6.25
N SER A 217 18.87 -1.62 5.33
CA SER A 217 19.75 -0.48 5.08
C SER A 217 18.94 0.80 4.81
N LEU A 218 17.93 0.73 3.93
CA LEU A 218 17.04 1.85 3.63
C LEU A 218 16.20 2.31 4.84
N ALA A 219 15.67 1.36 5.62
CA ALA A 219 14.87 1.66 6.80
C ALA A 219 15.70 2.34 7.90
N LEU A 220 16.95 1.90 8.09
CA LEU A 220 17.89 2.53 9.03
C LEU A 220 18.30 3.94 8.58
N ASP A 221 18.49 4.15 7.27
CA ASP A 221 18.77 5.48 6.73
C ASP A 221 17.57 6.43 6.90
N PHE A 222 16.35 5.92 6.73
CA PHE A 222 15.13 6.67 7.00
C PHE A 222 14.97 7.02 8.48
N LEU A 223 15.28 6.08 9.39
CA LEU A 223 15.32 6.32 10.84
C LEU A 223 16.31 7.44 11.17
N ASN A 224 17.49 7.45 10.54
CA ASN A 224 18.51 8.47 10.79
C ASN A 224 18.17 9.87 10.30
N GLN A 225 17.19 10.02 9.41
CA GLN A 225 16.70 11.33 8.99
C GLN A 225 15.88 12.02 10.10
N GLN A 226 15.40 11.27 11.10
CA GLN A 226 14.64 11.80 12.23
C GLN A 226 15.59 12.31 13.31
N LYS A 227 15.89 13.62 13.31
CA LYS A 227 16.92 14.23 14.16
C LYS A 227 16.48 14.48 15.62
N ASP A 228 15.19 14.37 15.90
CA ASP A 228 14.61 14.77 17.19
C ASP A 228 14.82 13.72 18.30
N TYR A 229 15.37 12.54 17.97
CA TYR A 229 15.55 11.42 18.90
C TYR A 229 17.02 10.97 18.96
N SER A 230 17.58 10.96 20.16
CA SER A 230 18.96 10.52 20.42
C SER A 230 19.07 9.02 20.70
N GLN A 231 17.99 8.41 21.19
CA GLN A 231 17.88 6.97 21.44
C GLN A 231 17.16 6.28 20.28
N LYS A 232 17.81 5.25 19.73
CA LYS A 232 17.41 4.53 18.52
C LYS A 232 17.41 3.04 18.80
N THR A 233 16.25 2.41 18.67
CA THR A 233 16.11 0.96 18.84
C THR A 233 15.63 0.33 17.54
N ALA A 234 16.24 -0.79 17.15
CA ALA A 234 15.77 -1.63 16.05
C ALA A 234 15.14 -2.91 16.60
N ILE A 235 13.93 -3.23 16.16
CA ILE A 235 13.25 -4.50 16.42
C ILE A 235 13.22 -5.26 15.10
N LEU A 236 14.03 -6.31 14.99
CA LEU A 236 14.30 -7.04 13.76
C LEU A 236 13.87 -8.50 13.87
N SER A 237 13.22 -9.04 12.84
CA SER A 237 13.03 -10.49 12.70
C SER A 237 14.19 -11.12 11.94
N ASP A 238 14.36 -12.44 12.06
CA ASP A 238 15.22 -13.20 11.14
C ASP A 238 14.88 -12.85 9.69
N ILE A 239 15.91 -12.83 8.85
CA ILE A 239 15.75 -12.65 7.41
C ILE A 239 15.47 -14.02 6.78
N THR A 240 14.28 -14.17 6.20
CA THR A 240 13.80 -15.45 5.65
C THR A 240 14.34 -15.78 4.27
N GLN A 241 15.11 -14.88 3.64
CA GLN A 241 15.73 -15.14 2.35
C GLN A 241 16.85 -16.20 2.51
N SER A 242 17.03 -17.03 1.48
CA SER A 242 18.03 -18.09 1.47
C SER A 242 19.45 -17.51 1.34
N TYR A 243 20.05 -17.12 2.47
CA TYR A 243 21.47 -16.80 2.54
C TYR A 243 22.28 -18.08 2.80
N THR A 244 23.23 -18.39 1.91
CA THR A 244 24.11 -19.56 2.03
C THR A 244 25.01 -19.47 3.26
N PHE A 245 25.38 -18.26 3.67
CA PHE A 245 26.29 -17.98 4.78
C PHE A 245 25.64 -17.06 5.82
N LYS A 246 24.83 -17.65 6.72
CA LYS A 246 24.14 -16.88 7.77
C LYS A 246 25.10 -16.14 8.72
N GLU A 247 26.29 -16.66 8.98
CA GLU A 247 27.26 -15.97 9.85
C GLU A 247 27.69 -14.61 9.27
N GLU A 248 27.93 -14.53 7.97
CA GLU A 248 28.28 -13.28 7.27
C GLU A 248 27.11 -12.30 7.27
N LEU A 249 25.89 -12.80 7.04
CA LEU A 249 24.66 -12.03 7.11
C LEU A 249 24.53 -11.29 8.45
N TYR A 250 24.70 -11.99 9.58
CA TYR A 250 24.56 -11.36 10.91
C TYR A 250 25.73 -10.42 11.26
N LYS A 251 26.94 -10.64 10.71
CA LYS A 251 28.04 -9.67 10.79
C LYS A 251 27.70 -8.39 10.02
N GLU A 252 27.11 -8.53 8.84
CA GLU A 252 26.67 -7.39 8.03
C GLU A 252 25.55 -6.61 8.72
N ILE A 253 24.53 -7.30 9.27
CA ILE A 253 23.49 -6.66 10.09
C ILE A 253 24.12 -5.87 11.24
N ASN A 254 25.08 -6.46 11.96
CA ASN A 254 25.78 -5.76 13.04
C ASN A 254 26.49 -4.49 12.54
N SER A 255 27.20 -4.55 11.40
CA SER A 255 27.83 -3.37 10.79
C SER A 255 26.79 -2.29 10.46
N LEU A 256 25.68 -2.66 9.82
CA LEU A 256 24.62 -1.70 9.45
C LEU A 256 24.06 -0.98 10.69
N LEU A 257 23.86 -1.70 11.81
CA LEU A 257 23.38 -1.11 13.06
C LEU A 257 24.40 -0.15 13.70
N ILE A 258 25.69 -0.52 13.71
CA ILE A 258 26.77 0.32 14.25
C ILE A 258 26.96 1.57 13.41
N ASP A 259 27.04 1.42 12.09
CA ASP A 259 27.28 2.51 11.15
C ASP A 259 26.16 3.57 11.22
N ARG A 260 24.92 3.13 11.48
CA ARG A 260 23.77 4.01 11.71
C ARG A 260 23.61 4.50 13.15
N LYS A 261 24.51 4.12 14.07
CA LYS A 261 24.47 4.48 15.49
C LYS A 261 23.15 4.08 16.17
N ILE A 262 22.69 2.85 15.92
CA ILE A 262 21.59 2.26 16.68
C ILE A 262 22.09 1.97 18.09
N ASN A 263 21.26 2.23 19.09
CA ASN A 263 21.61 2.08 20.51
C ASN A 263 21.32 0.68 21.03
N ALA A 264 20.16 0.13 20.65
CA ALA A 264 19.71 -1.18 21.10
C ALA A 264 19.05 -1.98 19.98
N LEU A 265 19.13 -3.31 20.10
CA LEU A 265 18.52 -4.28 19.19
C LEU A 265 17.60 -5.22 19.97
N VAL A 266 16.39 -5.42 19.45
CA VAL A 266 15.53 -6.56 19.77
C VAL A 266 15.51 -7.49 18.56
N GLY A 267 16.21 -8.61 18.65
CA GLY A 267 16.22 -9.64 17.60
C GLY A 267 15.18 -10.73 17.86
N ILE A 268 14.42 -11.14 16.86
CA ILE A 268 13.38 -12.18 17.02
C ILE A 268 13.53 -13.24 15.94
N GLY A 269 13.82 -14.47 16.36
CA GLY A 269 13.99 -15.64 15.52
C GLY A 269 15.13 -16.55 15.98
N GLU A 270 15.14 -17.77 15.47
CA GLU A 270 16.11 -18.81 15.80
C GLU A 270 17.53 -18.44 15.36
N ASP A 271 17.66 -17.74 14.23
CA ASP A 271 18.97 -17.30 13.77
C ASP A 271 19.51 -16.16 14.65
N PHE A 272 18.69 -15.17 15.04
CA PHE A 272 19.10 -14.16 16.02
C PHE A 272 19.56 -14.77 17.35
N LEU A 273 18.91 -15.83 17.83
CA LEU A 273 19.36 -16.59 19.01
C LEU A 273 20.72 -17.25 18.77
N LYS A 274 20.87 -17.93 17.64
CA LYS A 274 22.09 -18.67 17.29
C LYS A 274 23.30 -17.75 17.08
N TYR A 275 23.10 -16.60 16.46
CA TYR A 275 24.16 -15.67 16.07
C TYR A 275 24.28 -14.45 16.98
N LYS A 276 23.65 -14.48 18.16
CA LYS A 276 23.66 -13.40 19.16
C LYS A 276 25.07 -12.87 19.47
N SER A 277 26.06 -13.76 19.54
CA SER A 277 27.46 -13.41 19.86
C SER A 277 28.15 -12.53 18.82
N LEU A 278 27.63 -12.45 17.60
CA LEU A 278 28.14 -11.59 16.53
C LEU A 278 27.63 -10.15 16.62
N LEU A 279 26.64 -9.91 17.50
CA LEU A 279 25.98 -8.62 17.67
C LEU A 279 26.64 -7.90 18.86
N SER A 280 27.43 -6.86 18.55
CA SER A 280 28.17 -6.09 19.57
C SER A 280 27.36 -4.95 20.18
N ILE A 281 26.23 -4.61 19.56
CA ILE A 281 25.25 -3.67 20.11
C ILE A 281 24.52 -4.28 21.31
N ASP A 282 24.03 -3.45 22.24
CA ASP A 282 23.14 -3.93 23.30
C ASP A 282 21.94 -4.65 22.68
N ASN A 283 21.76 -5.93 23.01
CA ASN A 283 20.81 -6.77 22.31
C ASN A 283 20.03 -7.71 23.24
N ARG A 284 18.73 -7.80 22.95
CA ARG A 284 17.81 -8.78 23.53
C ARG A 284 17.26 -9.63 22.41
N VAL A 285 17.36 -10.95 22.56
CA VAL A 285 16.98 -11.89 21.49
C VAL A 285 15.91 -12.85 21.99
N PHE A 286 14.95 -13.17 21.12
CA PHE A 286 13.80 -14.01 21.42
C PHE A 286 13.62 -15.04 20.30
N SER A 287 13.19 -16.26 20.62
CA SER A 287 12.87 -17.30 19.62
C SER A 287 11.68 -16.89 18.75
N THR A 288 10.63 -16.36 19.39
CA THR A 288 9.38 -16.01 18.70
C THR A 288 8.86 -14.64 19.11
N THR A 289 8.01 -14.07 18.26
CA THR A 289 7.26 -12.85 18.58
C THR A 289 6.46 -13.03 19.87
N GLN A 290 5.92 -14.22 20.13
CA GLN A 290 5.15 -14.48 21.35
C GLN A 290 6.01 -14.39 22.63
N ASP A 291 7.28 -14.80 22.56
CA ASP A 291 8.19 -14.76 23.71
C ASP A 291 8.58 -13.32 24.02
N PHE A 292 8.88 -12.52 22.98
CA PHE A 292 9.05 -11.08 23.15
C PHE A 292 7.83 -10.42 23.79
N LEU A 293 6.61 -10.73 23.31
CA LEU A 293 5.38 -10.14 23.83
C LEU A 293 5.11 -10.46 25.31
N LYS A 294 5.61 -11.60 25.82
CA LYS A 294 5.46 -11.97 27.24
C LYS A 294 6.39 -11.19 28.15
N GLU A 295 7.61 -10.91 27.69
CA GLU A 295 8.64 -10.18 28.45
C GLU A 295 8.61 -8.67 28.20
N PHE A 296 7.80 -8.22 27.25
CA PHE A 296 7.68 -6.83 26.87
C PHE A 296 7.30 -5.93 28.06
N SER A 297 8.11 -4.91 28.30
CA SER A 297 7.87 -3.88 29.31
C SER A 297 7.87 -2.49 28.67
N LEU A 298 6.79 -1.75 28.87
CA LEU A 298 6.65 -0.36 28.41
C LEU A 298 7.70 0.59 29.00
N LYS A 299 8.25 0.25 30.16
CA LYS A 299 9.24 1.09 30.85
C LYS A 299 10.57 1.13 30.12
N ASP A 300 10.85 0.10 29.32
CA ASP A 300 12.11 -0.03 28.60
C ASP A 300 12.14 0.87 27.37
N PHE A 301 10.99 1.46 27.00
CA PHE A 301 10.85 2.28 25.82
C PHE A 301 10.23 3.65 26.12
N ASN A 302 11.09 4.67 26.21
CA ASN A 302 10.69 6.04 26.50
C ASN A 302 11.55 7.04 25.70
N ASN A 303 10.90 8.03 25.08
CA ASN A 303 11.52 9.10 24.32
C ASN A 303 12.59 8.62 23.32
N GLN A 304 12.24 7.62 22.52
CA GLN A 304 13.12 7.05 21.52
C GLN A 304 12.42 6.79 20.19
N ILE A 305 13.22 6.65 19.14
CA ILE A 305 12.74 6.20 17.84
C ILE A 305 12.95 4.69 17.70
N ILE A 306 11.89 3.99 17.28
CA ILE A 306 11.86 2.53 17.22
C ILE A 306 11.55 2.13 15.77
N LEU A 307 12.51 1.47 15.12
CA LEU A 307 12.27 0.79 13.84
C LEU A 307 11.74 -0.61 14.12
N ILE A 308 10.58 -0.95 13.56
CA ILE A 308 10.02 -2.29 13.60
C ILE A 308 10.10 -2.86 12.18
N LYS A 309 10.96 -3.85 11.98
CA LYS A 309 11.16 -4.47 10.67
C LYS A 309 11.20 -5.99 10.78
N GLY A 310 10.39 -6.66 9.98
CA GLY A 310 10.34 -8.11 10.03
C GLY A 310 9.66 -8.73 8.83
N ALA A 311 9.97 -10.01 8.60
CA ALA A 311 9.31 -10.82 7.60
C ALA A 311 7.87 -11.10 8.05
N ARG A 312 6.96 -11.20 7.08
CA ARG A 312 5.52 -11.35 7.33
C ARG A 312 5.18 -12.52 8.26
N SER A 313 5.93 -13.61 8.22
CA SER A 313 5.74 -14.80 9.07
C SER A 313 5.90 -14.53 10.57
N PHE A 314 6.54 -13.44 10.96
CA PHE A 314 6.74 -13.07 12.37
C PHE A 314 5.62 -12.19 12.94
N GLU A 315 4.66 -11.73 12.11
CA GLU A 315 3.49 -10.97 12.55
C GLU A 315 3.83 -9.71 13.40
N PHE A 316 4.87 -8.97 13.01
CA PHE A 316 5.36 -7.80 13.74
C PHE A 316 4.33 -6.65 13.82
N GLU A 317 3.22 -6.71 13.08
CA GLU A 317 2.06 -5.83 13.32
C GLU A 317 1.56 -5.92 14.78
N ARG A 318 1.75 -7.06 15.44
CA ARG A 318 1.40 -7.26 16.85
C ARG A 318 2.30 -6.44 17.76
N ILE A 319 3.59 -6.32 17.43
CA ILE A 319 4.55 -5.49 18.15
C ILE A 319 4.23 -4.01 17.91
N SER A 320 3.98 -3.62 16.65
CA SER A 320 3.64 -2.23 16.30
C SER A 320 2.44 -1.72 17.12
N ARG A 321 1.37 -2.53 17.23
CA ARG A 321 0.17 -2.21 18.04
C ARG A 321 0.44 -2.02 19.54
N LEU A 322 1.52 -2.58 20.10
CA LEU A 322 1.87 -2.35 21.50
C LEU A 322 2.41 -0.95 21.72
N PHE A 323 3.18 -0.46 20.76
CA PHE A 323 3.82 0.84 20.83
C PHE A 323 2.92 1.97 20.36
N GLU A 324 2.00 1.71 19.44
CA GLU A 324 1.09 2.72 18.89
C GLU A 324 0.34 3.46 20.01
N LYS A 325 0.45 4.79 19.97
CA LYS A 325 -0.39 5.66 20.79
C LYS A 325 -1.81 5.48 20.32
N LYS A 326 -2.63 4.81 21.14
CA LYS A 326 -4.05 4.56 20.86
C LYS A 326 -4.85 5.86 20.87
N THR A 327 -4.75 6.66 19.81
CA THR A 327 -5.82 7.59 19.44
C THR A 327 -6.98 6.71 19.01
N HIS A 328 -8.06 6.72 19.81
CA HIS A 328 -9.14 5.75 19.62
C HIS A 328 -9.82 5.94 18.26
N GLN A 329 -9.56 5.06 17.29
CA GLN A 329 -10.45 4.87 16.14
C GLN A 329 -10.63 3.37 15.86
N THR A 330 -11.77 2.84 16.31
CA THR A 330 -12.35 1.63 15.73
C THR A 330 -12.87 2.00 14.34
N VAL A 331 -12.30 1.38 13.30
CA VAL A 331 -12.75 1.62 11.92
C VAL A 331 -13.77 0.55 11.55
N LEU A 332 -14.96 0.99 11.13
CA LEU A 332 -16.01 0.17 10.53
C LEU A 332 -16.15 0.57 9.06
N GLU A 333 -15.81 -0.35 8.15
CA GLU A 333 -16.01 -0.14 6.72
C GLU A 333 -17.41 -0.59 6.28
N ILE A 334 -18.13 0.30 5.59
CA ILE A 334 -19.48 0.03 5.09
C ILE A 334 -19.45 -0.03 3.56
N ASN A 335 -19.73 -1.21 3.00
CA ASN A 335 -19.80 -1.40 1.55
C ASN A 335 -21.18 -0.98 1.00
N LEU A 336 -21.24 0.22 0.40
CA LEU A 336 -22.47 0.76 -0.18
C LEU A 336 -23.00 -0.06 -1.38
N SER A 337 -22.15 -0.76 -2.10
CA SER A 337 -22.56 -1.63 -3.22
C SER A 337 -23.28 -2.88 -2.70
N SER A 338 -22.76 -3.49 -1.62
CA SER A 338 -23.44 -4.58 -0.93
C SER A 338 -24.77 -4.14 -0.32
N LEU A 339 -24.82 -2.91 0.22
CA LEU A 339 -26.08 -2.34 0.71
C LEU A 339 -27.12 -2.21 -0.41
N ALA A 340 -26.74 -1.67 -1.56
CA ALA A 340 -27.63 -1.57 -2.72
C ALA A 340 -28.07 -2.95 -3.25
N HIS A 341 -27.15 -3.93 -3.27
CA HIS A 341 -27.50 -5.31 -3.61
C HIS A 341 -28.57 -5.87 -2.67
N ASN A 342 -28.40 -5.70 -1.36
CA ASN A 342 -29.32 -6.20 -0.35
C ASN A 342 -30.71 -5.56 -0.47
N VAL A 343 -30.78 -4.25 -0.66
CA VAL A 343 -32.06 -3.53 -0.87
C VAL A 343 -32.79 -4.10 -2.08
N ASN A 344 -32.10 -4.27 -3.20
CA ASN A 344 -32.69 -4.81 -4.43
C ASN A 344 -33.10 -6.28 -4.27
N TYR A 345 -32.37 -7.08 -3.49
CA TYR A 345 -32.74 -8.45 -3.16
C TYR A 345 -34.08 -8.51 -2.41
N PHE A 346 -34.26 -7.68 -1.38
CA PHE A 346 -35.52 -7.63 -0.63
C PHE A 346 -36.66 -7.09 -1.49
N LYS A 347 -36.41 -6.04 -2.27
CA LYS A 347 -37.42 -5.45 -3.17
C LYS A 347 -38.01 -6.47 -4.15
N LYS A 348 -37.18 -7.36 -4.72
CA LYS A 348 -37.63 -8.44 -5.61
C LYS A 348 -38.56 -9.46 -4.94
N LYS A 349 -38.56 -9.55 -3.61
CA LYS A 349 -39.44 -10.44 -2.83
C LYS A 349 -40.75 -9.77 -2.42
N LEU A 350 -40.87 -8.46 -2.59
CA LEU A 350 -42.08 -7.70 -2.26
C LEU A 350 -43.07 -7.74 -3.43
N LYS A 351 -44.36 -7.68 -3.11
CA LYS A 351 -45.43 -7.49 -4.11
C LYS A 351 -45.41 -6.02 -4.59
N GLU A 352 -45.93 -5.75 -5.79
CA GLU A 352 -45.85 -4.42 -6.45
C GLU A 352 -46.34 -3.24 -5.59
N ASN A 353 -47.27 -3.46 -4.65
CA ASN A 353 -47.85 -2.40 -3.81
C ASN A 353 -47.26 -2.35 -2.38
N VAL A 354 -46.23 -3.13 -2.08
CA VAL A 354 -45.62 -3.15 -0.74
C VAL A 354 -44.41 -2.22 -0.72
N LYS A 355 -44.54 -1.13 0.05
CA LYS A 355 -43.48 -0.14 0.23
C LYS A 355 -42.37 -0.66 1.12
N LEU A 356 -41.14 -0.24 0.85
CA LEU A 356 -39.95 -0.58 1.60
C LEU A 356 -39.52 0.59 2.49
N MET A 357 -39.33 0.31 3.77
CA MET A 357 -38.77 1.26 4.74
C MET A 357 -37.43 0.75 5.26
N ALA A 358 -36.38 1.56 5.17
CA ALA A 358 -35.06 1.22 5.70
C ALA A 358 -34.81 1.93 7.03
N MET A 359 -34.46 1.15 8.06
CA MET A 359 -34.10 1.67 9.37
C MET A 359 -32.63 2.13 9.38
N VAL A 360 -32.40 3.41 9.66
CA VAL A 360 -31.09 4.04 9.81
C VAL A 360 -30.96 4.42 11.30
N LYS A 361 -30.70 3.43 12.17
CA LYS A 361 -30.55 3.63 13.63
C LYS A 361 -29.25 4.39 13.97
N ALA A 362 -29.26 5.15 15.06
CA ALA A 362 -28.10 5.46 15.90
C ALA A 362 -26.93 6.13 15.17
N HIS A 363 -27.17 7.07 14.25
CA HIS A 363 -26.12 7.67 13.41
C HIS A 363 -25.31 6.62 12.59
N SER A 364 -25.91 5.48 12.25
CA SER A 364 -25.18 4.31 11.73
C SER A 364 -24.07 3.83 12.68
N TYR A 365 -24.27 3.93 14.00
CA TYR A 365 -23.26 3.77 15.06
C TYR A 365 -22.10 4.79 14.98
N GLY A 366 -22.39 6.02 14.54
CA GLY A 366 -21.39 7.09 14.37
C GLY A 366 -20.57 6.98 13.08
N SER A 367 -21.02 6.18 12.10
CA SER A 367 -20.26 5.79 10.91
C SER A 367 -20.76 6.41 9.60
N GLY A 368 -21.46 7.56 9.65
CA GLY A 368 -22.00 8.25 8.47
C GLY A 368 -23.46 7.87 8.16
N SER A 369 -24.39 8.39 8.97
CA SER A 369 -25.85 8.28 8.74
C SER A 369 -26.29 8.87 7.40
N TYR A 370 -25.64 9.96 6.98
CA TYR A 370 -25.97 10.67 5.75
C TYR A 370 -25.67 9.85 4.49
N GLU A 371 -24.47 9.29 4.35
CA GLU A 371 -24.02 8.58 3.16
C GLU A 371 -24.89 7.33 2.92
N ILE A 372 -25.23 6.63 4.01
CA ILE A 372 -26.15 5.49 3.99
C ILE A 372 -27.54 5.95 3.56
N ALA A 373 -28.11 6.99 4.20
CA ALA A 373 -29.42 7.51 3.87
C ALA A 373 -29.50 8.01 2.41
N LYS A 374 -28.45 8.65 1.91
CA LYS A 374 -28.34 9.13 0.52
C LYS A 374 -28.24 7.97 -0.47
N SER A 375 -27.45 6.95 -0.15
CA SER A 375 -27.34 5.74 -0.97
C SER A 375 -28.69 5.00 -1.04
N LEU A 376 -29.36 4.82 0.10
CA LEU A 376 -30.70 4.24 0.18
C LEU A 376 -31.74 5.07 -0.58
N SER A 377 -31.66 6.41 -0.49
CA SER A 377 -32.56 7.30 -1.25
C SER A 377 -32.42 7.11 -2.76
N LYS A 378 -31.21 6.84 -3.26
CA LYS A 378 -30.96 6.56 -4.69
C LYS A 378 -31.47 5.19 -5.14
N GLN A 379 -31.66 4.24 -4.22
CA GLN A 379 -32.13 2.88 -4.51
C GLN A 379 -33.66 2.74 -4.45
N HIS A 380 -34.41 3.86 -4.52
CA HIS A 380 -35.88 3.88 -4.47
C HIS A 380 -36.46 3.17 -3.24
N THR A 381 -35.88 3.41 -2.08
CA THR A 381 -36.53 3.10 -0.80
C THR A 381 -37.66 4.11 -0.59
N ASP A 382 -38.83 3.69 -0.11
CA ASP A 382 -40.00 4.56 0.00
C ASP A 382 -39.98 5.43 1.27
N TYR A 383 -39.43 4.88 2.36
CA TYR A 383 -39.32 5.54 3.66
C TYR A 383 -37.96 5.27 4.29
N LEU A 384 -37.50 6.20 5.12
CA LEU A 384 -36.46 5.95 6.11
C LEU A 384 -37.08 5.91 7.50
N ALA A 385 -36.48 5.17 8.42
CA ALA A 385 -36.86 5.18 9.83
C ALA A 385 -35.65 5.47 10.73
N VAL A 386 -35.86 6.27 11.77
CA VAL A 386 -34.85 6.65 12.77
C VAL A 386 -35.38 6.37 14.18
N ALA A 387 -34.49 6.21 15.15
CA ALA A 387 -34.89 5.88 16.51
C ALA A 387 -35.47 7.12 17.22
N PHE A 388 -34.81 8.28 17.06
CA PHE A 388 -35.12 9.53 17.76
C PHE A 388 -35.27 10.72 16.79
N ALA A 389 -35.89 11.79 17.27
CA ALA A 389 -36.25 12.93 16.43
C ALA A 389 -35.03 13.73 15.91
N ASP A 390 -33.98 13.86 16.73
CA ASP A 390 -32.72 14.50 16.39
C ASP A 390 -32.00 13.85 15.21
N GLU A 391 -32.01 12.50 15.14
CA GLU A 391 -31.49 11.76 13.99
C GLU A 391 -32.26 12.11 12.70
N GLY A 392 -33.58 12.30 12.80
CA GLY A 392 -34.42 12.70 11.67
C GLY A 392 -34.11 14.13 11.19
N VAL A 393 -33.89 15.05 12.13
CA VAL A 393 -33.52 16.45 11.86
C VAL A 393 -32.15 16.53 11.17
N GLU A 394 -31.17 15.75 11.62
CA GLU A 394 -29.85 15.69 11.00
C GLU A 394 -29.91 15.23 9.53
N LEU A 395 -30.68 14.17 9.24
CA LEU A 395 -30.89 13.71 7.87
C LEU A 395 -31.56 14.79 7.00
N ARG A 396 -32.47 15.57 7.57
CA ARG A 396 -33.13 16.70 6.86
C ARG A 396 -32.17 17.84 6.57
N HIS A 397 -31.34 18.24 7.53
CA HIS A 397 -30.31 19.26 7.31
C HIS A 397 -29.31 18.87 6.21
N ASN A 398 -29.10 17.57 6.00
CA ASN A 398 -28.25 17.06 4.92
C ASN A 398 -29.02 16.77 3.61
N ASP A 399 -30.15 17.41 3.36
CA ASP A 399 -30.93 17.33 2.11
C ASP A 399 -31.56 15.96 1.77
N ILE A 400 -31.75 15.08 2.75
CA ILE A 400 -32.57 13.88 2.52
C ILE A 400 -34.04 14.29 2.39
N LYS A 401 -34.71 13.88 1.31
CA LYS A 401 -36.10 14.27 0.99
C LYS A 401 -37.15 13.16 1.20
N LEU A 402 -36.72 11.90 1.34
CA LEU A 402 -37.64 10.79 1.60
C LEU A 402 -38.42 11.02 2.90
N PRO A 403 -39.68 10.57 3.01
CA PRO A 403 -40.39 10.55 4.29
C PRO A 403 -39.57 9.79 5.36
N ILE A 404 -39.43 10.39 6.55
CA ILE A 404 -38.67 9.83 7.68
C ILE A 404 -39.66 9.54 8.81
N MET A 405 -39.71 8.29 9.26
CA MET A 405 -40.52 7.86 10.39
C MET A 405 -39.67 7.84 11.67
N VAL A 406 -40.05 8.62 12.68
CA VAL A 406 -39.39 8.63 13.99
C VAL A 406 -40.09 7.61 14.89
N MET A 407 -39.37 6.59 15.32
CA MET A 407 -39.95 5.48 16.09
C MET A 407 -40.31 5.87 17.53
N SER A 408 -39.49 6.71 18.18
CA SER A 408 -39.65 7.09 19.59
C SER A 408 -39.89 8.59 19.76
N ALA A 409 -40.92 9.13 19.09
CA ALA A 409 -41.24 10.55 19.19
C ALA A 409 -41.84 10.90 20.57
N GLN A 410 -41.29 11.92 21.24
CA GLN A 410 -41.86 12.48 22.46
C GLN A 410 -42.43 13.88 22.20
N SER A 411 -43.45 14.29 22.97
CA SER A 411 -44.10 15.60 22.80
C SER A 411 -43.12 16.78 22.90
N LYS A 412 -42.04 16.63 23.68
CA LYS A 412 -40.97 17.65 23.81
C LYS A 412 -40.11 17.81 22.56
N ASP A 413 -40.12 16.83 21.66
CA ASP A 413 -39.30 16.84 20.44
C ASP A 413 -40.03 17.52 19.27
N LEU A 414 -41.30 17.91 19.42
CA LEU A 414 -42.08 18.57 18.37
C LEU A 414 -41.42 19.89 17.92
N ASN A 415 -40.86 20.64 18.87
CA ASN A 415 -40.17 21.91 18.60
C ASN A 415 -38.86 21.74 17.80
N LYS A 416 -38.32 20.52 17.71
CA LYS A 416 -37.13 20.23 16.90
C LYS A 416 -37.48 19.84 15.45
N LEU A 417 -38.74 19.45 15.22
CA LEU A 417 -39.24 18.92 13.94
C LEU A 417 -40.01 19.95 13.10
N LEU A 418 -40.36 21.09 13.71
CA LEU A 418 -40.91 22.30 13.08
C LEU A 418 -39.75 23.24 12.69
#